data_AF-A0A920TQX9-F1
#
_entry.id   AF-A0A920TQX9-F1
#
_cell.length_a   1.000
_cell.length_b   1.000
_cell.length_c   1.000
_cell.angle_alpha   90.00
_cell.angle_beta   90.00
_cell.angle_gamma   90.00
#
_symmetry.space_group_name_H-M   'P 1'
#
loop_
_entity.id
_entity.type
_entity.pdbx_description
1 polymer ?
#
loop_
_entity_poly.entity_id
_entity_poly.type
_entity_poly.pdbx_seq_one_letter_code
_entity_poly.pdbx_strand_id
1 'polypeptide(L)' 'MSAFGNVAPEHKLRVVAPDVGGGFGSKINVYNEDIVCSWAAKKINRAIKWVAERSESFLTDIHGRDHVTHAEICSD' A
#
# COMPACT_ATOMS: atom_id res chain seq x y z
N MET A 1 -9.00 2.57 1.18
CA MET A 1 -9.53 2.71 2.57
C MET A 1 -11.06 2.76 2.64
N SER A 2 -11.75 3.74 2.05
CA SER A 2 -13.22 3.82 2.11
C SER A 2 -13.91 2.75 1.24
N ALA A 3 -13.58 2.68 -0.07
CA ALA A 3 -14.27 1.80 -1.02
C ALA A 3 -14.15 0.30 -0.69
N PHE A 4 -12.96 -0.16 -0.31
CA PHE A 4 -12.68 -1.59 -0.10
C PHE A 4 -12.57 -2.01 1.37
N GLY A 5 -12.23 -1.08 2.27
CA GLY A 5 -12.02 -1.38 3.70
C GLY A 5 -13.13 -0.85 4.62
N ASN A 6 -14.06 -0.06 4.10
CA ASN A 6 -15.22 0.50 4.81
C ASN A 6 -14.89 1.13 6.19
N VAL A 7 -13.71 1.75 6.33
CA VAL A 7 -13.26 2.34 7.61
C VAL A 7 -14.06 3.61 7.98
N ALA A 8 -14.49 4.36 6.97
CA ALA A 8 -15.36 5.54 7.08
C ALA A 8 -15.99 5.87 5.70
N PRO A 9 -17.12 6.60 5.66
CA PRO A 9 -17.61 7.21 4.43
C PRO A 9 -16.56 8.12 3.79
N GLU A 10 -16.48 8.14 2.47
CA GLU A 10 -15.43 8.87 1.72
C GLU A 10 -15.36 10.36 2.10
N HIS A 11 -16.51 11.03 2.17
CA HIS A 11 -16.61 12.45 2.58
C HIS A 11 -16.20 12.73 4.04
N LYS A 12 -15.99 11.69 4.86
CA LYS A 12 -15.49 11.79 6.24
C LYS A 12 -14.06 11.28 6.39
N LEU A 13 -13.40 10.89 5.30
CA LEU A 13 -12.03 10.41 5.30
C LEU A 13 -11.12 11.43 4.63
N ARG A 14 -10.07 11.85 5.34
CA ARG A 14 -9.01 12.70 4.78
C ARG A 14 -7.72 11.91 4.73
N VAL A 15 -7.13 11.80 3.55
CA VAL A 15 -5.80 11.22 3.34
C VAL A 15 -4.82 12.34 3.08
N VAL A 16 -3.69 12.33 3.78
CA VAL A 16 -2.60 13.31 3.59
C VAL A 16 -1.32 12.53 3.34
N ALA A 17 -0.74 12.70 2.15
CA ALA A 17 0.58 12.18 1.81
C ALA A 17 1.61 13.31 1.97
N PRO A 18 2.44 13.31 3.03
CA PRO A 18 3.54 14.28 3.19
C PRO A 18 4.70 13.93 2.24
N ASP A 19 5.89 14.49 2.48
CA ASP A 19 7.08 14.13 1.71
C ASP A 19 7.34 12.61 1.74
N VAL A 20 7.50 12.02 0.55
CA VAL A 20 7.72 10.59 0.38
C VAL A 20 9.12 10.35 -0.18
N GLY A 21 9.95 9.62 0.57
CA GLY A 21 11.29 9.19 0.15
C GLY A 21 11.29 8.10 -0.92
N GLY A 22 10.60 8.33 -2.04
CA GLY A 22 10.45 7.39 -3.15
C GLY A 22 9.32 6.38 -2.94
N GLY A 23 8.59 6.10 -4.02
CA GLY A 23 7.52 5.09 -4.08
C GLY A 23 7.78 4.00 -5.10
N PHE A 24 8.36 4.33 -6.28
CA PHE A 24 8.78 3.38 -7.31
C PHE A 24 7.77 2.26 -7.64
N GLY A 25 6.47 2.55 -7.52
CA GLY A 25 5.37 1.59 -7.72
C GLY A 25 4.83 0.97 -6.43
N SER A 26 5.66 0.74 -5.41
CA SER A 26 5.23 0.04 -4.19
C SER A 26 4.24 0.83 -3.34
N LYS A 27 4.23 2.17 -3.39
CA LYS A 27 3.32 3.02 -2.59
C LYS A 27 2.05 3.48 -3.30
N ILE A 28 1.68 2.82 -4.42
CA ILE A 28 0.45 3.13 -5.16
C ILE A 28 -0.78 2.51 -4.48
N ASN A 29 -0.62 1.32 -3.96
CA ASN A 29 -1.72 0.54 -3.41
C ASN A 29 -1.96 0.87 -1.94
N VAL A 30 -3.21 0.64 -1.51
CA VAL A 30 -3.58 0.64 -0.10
C VAL A 30 -3.25 -0.74 0.45
N TYR A 31 -2.44 -0.79 1.51
CA TYR A 31 -2.07 -2.03 2.15
C TYR A 31 -2.94 -2.33 3.37
N ASN A 32 -2.80 -3.54 3.92
CA ASN A 32 -3.64 -4.01 5.02
C ASN A 32 -3.43 -3.17 6.29
N GLU A 33 -2.19 -2.77 6.56
CA GLU A 33 -1.80 -1.86 7.62
C GLU A 33 -2.57 -0.53 7.60
N ASP A 34 -2.84 0.06 6.43
CA ASP A 34 -3.59 1.32 6.30
C ASP A 34 -5.02 1.13 6.84
N ILE A 35 -5.64 -0.01 6.52
CA ILE A 35 -6.98 -0.39 6.96
C ILE A 35 -6.99 -0.71 8.46
N VAL A 36 -6.08 -1.57 8.91
CA VAL A 36 -6.03 -2.04 10.30
C VAL A 36 -5.70 -0.88 11.24
N CYS A 37 -4.74 -0.02 10.90
CA CYS A 37 -4.40 1.15 11.69
C CYS A 37 -5.57 2.14 11.76
N SER A 38 -6.23 2.41 10.64
CA SER A 38 -7.39 3.32 10.60
C SER A 38 -8.56 2.79 11.43
N TRP A 39 -8.87 1.50 11.31
CA TRP A 39 -9.92 0.85 12.10
C TRP A 39 -9.59 0.83 13.59
N ALA A 40 -8.38 0.42 13.94
CA ALA A 40 -7.93 0.32 15.33
C ALA A 40 -7.91 1.70 15.99
N ALA A 41 -7.42 2.74 15.31
CA ALA A 41 -7.38 4.11 15.81
C ALA A 41 -8.78 4.61 16.19
N LYS A 42 -9.79 4.32 15.36
CA LYS A 42 -11.19 4.63 15.65
C LYS A 42 -11.73 3.83 16.83
N LYS A 43 -11.37 2.54 16.92
CA LYS A 43 -11.83 1.64 18.00
C LYS A 43 -11.30 2.06 19.37
N ILE A 44 -10.03 2.47 19.46
CA ILE A 44 -9.41 2.88 20.73
C ILE A 44 -9.50 4.39 20.99
N ASN A 45 -10.07 5.15 20.04
CA ASN A 45 -10.16 6.61 20.06
C ASN A 45 -8.81 7.33 20.30
N ARG A 46 -7.74 6.83 19.67
CA ARG A 46 -6.38 7.37 19.78
C ARG A 46 -5.64 7.22 18.46
N ALA A 47 -4.72 8.14 18.19
CA ALA A 47 -3.88 8.07 17.00
C ALA A 47 -2.95 6.87 17.06
N ILE A 48 -2.79 6.19 15.92
CA ILE A 48 -1.86 5.07 15.72
C ILE A 48 -0.87 5.48 14.63
N LYS A 49 0.41 5.26 14.90
CA LYS A 49 1.48 5.35 13.91
C LYS A 49 2.00 3.95 13.66
N TRP A 50 2.15 3.60 12.40
CA TRP A 50 2.76 2.34 11.97
C TRP A 50 3.81 2.63 10.91
N VAL A 51 4.90 1.85 10.94
CA VAL A 51 6.00 1.88 9.99
C VAL A 51 6.46 0.43 9.84
N ALA A 52 6.45 -0.09 8.62
CA ALA A 52 7.02 -1.42 8.34
C ALA A 52 8.52 -1.46 8.63
N GLU A 53 8.96 -2.61 9.12
CA GLU A 53 10.35 -3.02 9.05
C GLU A 53 10.74 -3.36 7.60
N ARG A 54 12.03 -3.24 7.29
CA ARG A 54 12.55 -3.52 5.94
C ARG A 54 12.15 -4.92 5.43
N SER A 55 12.18 -5.91 6.31
CA SER A 55 11.84 -7.30 5.99
C SER A 55 10.35 -7.50 5.71
N GLU A 56 9.48 -6.72 6.37
CA GLU A 56 8.03 -6.82 6.16
C GLU A 56 7.70 -6.33 4.74
N SER A 57 8.18 -5.14 4.37
CA SER A 57 8.00 -4.62 3.00
C SER A 57 8.56 -5.55 1.93
N PHE A 58 9.62 -6.31 2.20
CA PHE A 58 10.16 -7.27 1.23
C PHE A 58 9.27 -8.50 1.04
N LEU A 59 8.38 -8.82 1.98
CA LEU A 59 7.52 -10.00 1.93
C LEU A 59 6.10 -9.66 1.50
N THR A 60 5.62 -8.44 1.79
CA THR A 60 4.21 -8.09 1.70
C THR A 60 3.89 -7.00 0.69
N ASP A 61 4.85 -6.13 0.37
CA ASP A 61 4.59 -5.05 -0.59
C ASP A 61 4.52 -5.62 -2.01
N ILE A 62 3.89 -4.89 -2.91
CA ILE A 62 3.74 -5.35 -4.28
C ILE A 62 5.08 -5.36 -5.00
N HIS A 63 5.45 -6.55 -5.47
CA HIS A 63 6.68 -6.80 -6.22
C HIS A 63 6.52 -6.44 -7.71
N GLY A 64 7.64 -6.10 -8.33
CA GLY A 64 7.71 -5.93 -9.78
C GLY A 64 8.17 -7.21 -10.48
N ARG A 65 7.55 -7.50 -11.63
CA ARG A 65 7.89 -8.63 -12.52
C ARG A 65 7.61 -9.99 -11.87
N ASP A 66 8.54 -10.94 -12.01
CA ASP A 66 8.35 -12.39 -12.03
C ASP A 66 7.91 -12.96 -13.39
N HIS A 67 8.49 -12.42 -14.46
CA HIS A 67 8.24 -12.90 -15.82
C HIS A 67 9.28 -13.96 -16.22
N VAL A 68 8.80 -15.11 -16.69
CA VAL A 68 9.59 -16.04 -17.52
C VAL A 68 9.20 -15.78 -18.97
N THR A 69 10.11 -15.27 -19.78
CA THR A 69 9.80 -14.86 -21.17
C THR A 69 10.78 -15.48 -22.15
N HIS A 70 10.26 -16.14 -23.18
CA HIS A 70 10.99 -16.59 -24.36
C HIS A 70 10.60 -15.73 -25.56
N ALA A 71 11.58 -15.21 -26.28
CA ALA A 71 11.36 -14.38 -27.47
C ALA A 71 12.37 -14.74 -28.56
N GLU A 72 11.89 -14.84 -29.80
CA GLU A 72 12.71 -15.08 -30.99
C GLU A 72 12.31 -14.07 -32.06
N ILE A 73 13.30 -13.63 -32.83
CA ILE A 73 13.11 -12.72 -33.97
C ILE A 73 13.93 -13.22 -35.16
N CYS A 74 13.38 -13.10 -36.36
CA CYS A 74 14.08 -13.36 -37.61
C CYS A 74 13.97 -12.10 -38.49
N SER A 75 15.07 -11.74 -39.15
CA SER A 75 15.15 -10.64 -40.13
C SER A 75 15.77 -11.18 -41.41
N ASP A 76 15.51 -10.49 -42.53
CA ASP A 76 16.07 -10.73 -43.85
C ASP A 76 17.61 -10.56 -43.94
#